data_AF-A0A7C5VYA1-F1
#
_entry.id   AF-A0A7C5VYA1-F1
#
_cell.length_a   1.000
_cell.length_b   1.000
_cell.length_c   1.000
_cell.angle_alpha   90.00
_cell.angle_beta   90.00
_cell.angle_gamma   90.00
#
_symmetry.space_group_name_H-M   'P 1'
#
loop_
_entity.id
_entity.type
_entity.pdbx_description
1 polymer ?
#
loop_
_entity_poly.entity_id
_entity_poly.type
_entity_poly.pdbx_seq_one_letter_code
_entity_poly.pdbx_strand_id
1 'polypeptide(L)'
;TWTVPPLFLELQQRGQVPLIEMYRVFNMGIGFVVIGEAPFIRELQQAIGEGWIIGQVTEGDTPRVLVRLGTDPELVLTSGS
;
A
#
# COMPACT_ATOMS: atom_id res chain seq x y z
N THR A 1 -1.72 4.39 9.15
CA THR A 1 -2.40 3.98 7.91
C THR A 1 -2.76 5.23 7.13
N TRP A 2 -2.88 5.15 5.80
CA TRP A 2 -3.30 6.29 4.97
C TRP A 2 -4.81 6.23 4.74
N THR A 3 -5.39 7.37 4.38
CA THR A 3 -6.81 7.46 4.01
C THR A 3 -6.93 7.25 2.51
N VAL A 4 -7.73 6.24 2.11
CA VAL A 4 -8.05 6.01 0.70
C VAL A 4 -8.94 7.15 0.19
N PRO A 5 -8.59 7.83 -0.92
CA PRO A 5 -9.43 8.90 -1.48
C PRO A 5 -10.85 8.42 -1.79
N PRO A 6 -11.90 9.21 -1.46
CA PRO A 6 -13.31 8.80 -1.66
C PRO A 6 -13.66 8.37 -3.09
N LEU A 7 -12.99 8.94 -4.09
CA LEU A 7 -13.16 8.56 -5.49
C LEU A 7 -12.98 7.06 -5.73
N PHE A 8 -11.96 6.44 -5.13
CA PHE A 8 -11.73 5.00 -5.32
C PHE A 8 -12.80 4.16 -4.65
N LEU A 9 -13.37 4.62 -3.53
CA LEU A 9 -14.49 3.95 -2.87
C LEU A 9 -15.75 4.01 -3.74
N GLU A 10 -16.01 5.16 -4.38
CA GLU A 10 -17.12 5.31 -5.33
C GLU A 10 -16.94 4.42 -6.57
N LEU A 11 -15.73 4.37 -7.14
CA LEU A 11 -15.42 3.49 -8.28
C LEU A 11 -15.62 2.02 -7.93
N GLN A 12 -15.16 1.61 -6.74
CA GLN A 12 -15.36 0.25 -6.24
C GLN A 12 -16.85 -0.09 -6.15
N GLN A 13 -17.64 0.77 -5.50
CA GLN A 13 -19.06 0.52 -5.26
C GLN A 13 -19.86 0.47 -6.57
N ARG A 14 -19.66 1.45 -7.45
CA ARG A 14 -20.41 1.56 -8.71
C ARG A 14 -20.00 0.49 -9.72
N GLY A 15 -18.72 0.16 -9.78
CA GLY A 15 -18.19 -0.88 -10.66
C GLY A 15 -18.33 -2.29 -10.10
N GLN A 16 -18.75 -2.44 -8.84
CA GLN A 16 -18.79 -3.72 -8.11
C GLN A 16 -17.44 -4.45 -8.15
N VAL A 17 -16.36 -3.68 -8.09
CA VAL A 17 -14.99 -4.20 -8.25
C VAL A 17 -14.55 -4.84 -6.93
N PRO A 18 -14.09 -6.11 -6.94
CA PRO A 18 -13.54 -6.74 -5.75
C PRO A 18 -12.40 -5.90 -5.14
N LEU A 19 -12.32 -5.81 -3.82
CA LEU A 19 -11.31 -5.00 -3.13
C LEU A 19 -9.89 -5.36 -3.58
N ILE A 20 -9.62 -6.65 -3.79
CA ILE A 20 -8.32 -7.14 -4.28
C ILE A 20 -7.93 -6.54 -5.63
N GLU A 21 -8.91 -6.38 -6.53
CA GLU A 21 -8.71 -5.85 -7.87
C GLU A 21 -8.50 -4.33 -7.83
N MET A 22 -9.16 -3.64 -6.90
CA MET A 22 -8.92 -2.22 -6.66
C MET A 22 -7.44 -1.92 -6.36
N TYR A 23 -6.81 -2.74 -5.51
CA TYR A 23 -5.39 -2.59 -5.17
C TYR A 23 -4.43 -3.08 -6.24
N ARG A 24 -4.89 -3.90 -7.20
CA ARG A 24 -4.09 -4.32 -8.35
C ARG A 24 -4.04 -3.26 -9.46
N VAL A 25 -5.15 -2.55 -9.66
CA VAL A 25 -5.33 -1.65 -10.80
C VAL A 25 -5.10 -0.18 -10.41
N PHE A 26 -5.50 0.21 -9.20
CA PHE A 26 -5.42 1.59 -8.73
C PHE A 26 -4.36 1.75 -7.66
N ASN A 27 -3.79 2.94 -7.57
CA ASN A 27 -2.79 3.28 -6.55
C ASN A 27 -3.39 3.40 -5.14
N MET A 28 -4.72 3.41 -5.01
CA MET A 28 -5.46 3.53 -3.75
C MET A 28 -5.03 4.71 -2.87
N GLY A 29 -4.54 5.79 -3.50
CA GLY A 29 -4.06 7.00 -2.83
C GLY A 29 -2.54 7.06 -2.61
N ILE A 30 -1.78 6.02 -2.95
CA ILE A 30 -0.31 5.99 -2.81
C ILE A 30 0.32 6.38 -4.16
N GLY A 31 0.61 7.66 -4.36
CA GLY A 31 1.22 8.15 -5.61
C GLY A 31 2.73 7.88 -5.72
N PHE A 32 3.43 7.77 -4.59
CA PHE A 32 4.88 7.61 -4.55
C PHE A 32 5.29 6.79 -3.32
N VAL A 33 6.36 5.99 -3.47
CA VAL A 33 6.92 5.17 -2.40
C VAL A 33 8.43 5.36 -2.36
N VAL A 34 8.96 5.61 -1.16
CA VAL A 34 10.40 5.67 -0.89
C VAL A 34 10.77 4.48 0.00
N ILE A 35 11.86 3.80 -0.36
CA ILE A 35 12.45 2.73 0.43
C ILE A 35 13.83 3.20 0.87
N GLY A 36 14.12 3.11 2.16
CA GLY A 36 15.37 3.55 2.73
C GLY A 36 15.49 3.15 4.20
N GLU A 37 16.64 3.46 4.79
CA GLU A 37 16.87 3.18 6.20
C GLU A 37 15.93 3.99 7.10
N ALA A 38 15.55 3.39 8.24
CA ALA A 38 14.59 4.00 9.14
C ALA A 38 14.96 5.42 9.63
N PRO A 39 16.24 5.77 9.90
CA PRO A 39 16.62 7.15 10.22
C PRO A 39 16.31 8.13 9.08
N PHE A 40 16.73 7.80 7.86
CA PHE A 40 16.50 8.63 6.68
C PHE A 40 15.00 8.82 6.40
N ILE A 41 14.20 7.76 6.49
CA ILE A 41 12.76 7.84 6.28
C ILE A 41 12.09 8.74 7.32
N ARG A 42 12.52 8.69 8.60
CA ARG A 42 11.99 9.56 9.64
C ARG A 42 12.33 11.03 9.39
N GLU A 43 13.58 11.32 9.00
CA GLU A 43 14.00 12.68 8.63
C GLU A 43 13.22 13.21 7.43
N LEU A 44 13.07 12.39 6.39
CA LEU A 44 12.29 12.73 5.21
C LEU A 44 10.83 13.04 5.56
N GLN A 45 10.19 12.18 6.36
CA GLN A 45 8.80 12.37 6.79
C GLN A 45 8.63 13.68 7.59
N GLN A 46 9.59 14.03 8.44
CA GLN A 46 9.59 15.30 9.17
C GLN A 46 9.76 16.51 8.23
N ALA A 47 10.63 16.38 7.22
CA ALA A 47 10.92 17.46 6.27
C ALA A 47 9.74 17.76 5.33
N ILE A 48 9.04 16.72 4.85
CA ILE A 48 7.90 16.89 3.94
C ILE A 48 6.58 17.18 4.69
N GLY A 49 6.48 16.81 5.96
CA GLY A 49 5.30 17.06 6.80
C GLY A 49 4.07 16.21 6.43
N GLU A 50 4.19 15.29 5.48
CA GLU A 50 3.15 14.38 5.00
C GLU A 50 3.71 12.97 4.74
N GLY A 51 2.83 12.00 4.52
CA GLY A 51 3.22 10.62 4.23
C GLY A 51 3.09 9.66 5.41
N TRP A 52 3.19 8.36 5.08
CA TRP A 52 2.92 7.27 6.01
C TRP A 52 3.97 6.17 5.86
N ILE A 53 4.37 5.57 6.99
CA ILE A 53 5.04 4.27 6.96
C ILE A 53 3.98 3.21 6.64
N ILE A 54 4.08 2.62 5.45
CA ILE A 54 3.09 1.66 4.93
C ILE A 54 3.59 0.21 4.90
N GLY A 55 4.84 -0.03 5.30
CA GLY A 55 5.42 -1.37 5.31
C GLY A 55 6.89 -1.38 5.66
N GLN A 56 7.51 -2.53 5.43
CA GLN A 56 8.94 -2.78 5.63
C GLN A 56 9.43 -3.76 4.56
N VAL A 57 10.72 -3.66 4.22
CA VAL A 57 11.41 -4.65 3.39
C VAL A 57 12.15 -5.60 4.33
N THR A 58 11.94 -6.90 4.15
CA THR A 58 12.58 -7.95 4.93
C THR A 58 13.25 -8.94 4.01
N GLU A 59 14.27 -9.64 4.51
CA GLU A 59 14.80 -10.82 3.83
C GLU A 59 13.71 -11.89 3.67
N GLY A 60 13.81 -12.66 2.59
CA GLY A 60 12.90 -13.76 2.30
C GLY A 60 13.44 -14.67 1.21
N ASP A 61 12.98 -15.92 1.20
CA ASP A 61 13.48 -16.95 0.28
C ASP A 61 13.14 -16.67 -1.20
N THR A 62 12.05 -15.94 -1.43
CA THR A 62 11.55 -15.60 -2.77
C THR A 62 11.12 -14.14 -2.83
N PRO A 63 11.35 -13.44 -3.96
CA PRO A 63 10.80 -12.11 -4.19
C PRO A 63 9.28 -12.15 -4.15
N ARG A 64 8.68 -11.39 -3.25
CA ARG A 64 7.22 -11.29 -3.15
C ARG A 64 6.83 -9.96 -2.51
N VAL A 65 5.68 -9.48 -2.90
CA VAL A 65 4.97 -8.42 -2.19
C VAL A 65 3.93 -9.09 -1.30
N LEU A 66 3.75 -8.58 -0.09
CA LEU A 66 2.68 -8.99 0.82
C LEU A 66 1.91 -7.74 1.20
N VAL A 67 0.75 -7.55 0.60
CA VAL A 67 -0.21 -6.51 1.03
C VAL A 67 -1.17 -7.16 2.01
N ARG A 68 -1.43 -6.51 3.15
CA ARG A 68 -2.46 -6.94 4.11
C ARG A 68 -3.55 -5.89 4.15
N LEU A 69 -4.77 -6.25 3.74
CA LEU A 69 -5.90 -5.31 3.70
C LEU A 69 -6.82 -5.56 4.90
N GLY A 70 -6.90 -4.57 5.80
CA GLY A 70 -7.77 -4.64 6.97
C GLY A 70 -7.30 -5.65 8.01
N THR A 71 -8.25 -6.26 8.73
CA THR A 71 -7.98 -7.30 9.74
C THR A 71 -7.96 -8.71 9.18
N ASP A 72 -8.18 -8.88 7.87
CA ASP A 72 -8.20 -10.19 7.23
C ASP A 72 -6.76 -10.61 6.88
N PRO A 73 -6.20 -11.62 7.58
CA PRO A 73 -4.83 -12.05 7.37
C PRO A 73 -4.63 -12.82 6.05
N GLU A 74 -5.69 -13.28 5.39
CA GLU A 74 -5.59 -14.14 4.21
C GLU A 74 -5.52 -13.35 2.89
N LEU A 75 -5.82 -12.05 2.90
CA LEU A 75 -5.85 -11.25 1.69
C LEU A 75 -4.45 -10.76 1.32
N VAL A 76 -3.63 -11.67 0.78
CA VAL A 76 -2.26 -11.42 0.36
C VAL A 76 -2.18 -11.18 -1.15
N LEU A 77 -1.73 -9.99 -1.54
CA LEU A 77 -1.35 -9.70 -2.93
C LEU A 77 0.12 -10.04 -3.16
N THR A 78 0.39 -11.12 -3.90
CA THR A 78 1.71 -11.39 -4.48
C THR A 78 1.75 -10.87 -5.91
N SER A 79 2.79 -10.12 -6.28
CA SER A 79 3.13 -9.94 -7.69
C SER A 79 3.65 -11.28 -8.21
N GLY A 80 2.92 -11.97 -9.08
CA GLY A 80 3.49 -13.10 -9.85
C GLY A 80 4.63 -12.54 -10.71
N SER A 81 5.83 -13.12 -10.73
CA SER A 81 6.19 -14.56 -10.74
C SER A 81 6.67 -15.11 -9.40
#